data_AF-A0A3D0WQ40-F1
#
_entry.id   AF-A0A3D0WQ40-F1
#
_cell.length_a   1.000
_cell.length_b   1.000
_cell.length_c   1.000
_cell.angle_alpha   90.00
_cell.angle_beta   90.00
_cell.angle_gamma   90.00
#
_symmetry.space_group_name_H-M   'P 1'
#
loop_
_entity.id
_entity.type
_entity.pdbx_description
1 polymer ?
#
loop_
_entity_poly.entity_id
_entity_poly.type
_entity_poly.pdbx_seq_one_letter_code
_entity_poly.pdbx_strand_id
1 'polypeptide(L)'
;ARLRKSDGSFEKDFDPFVTGVNEHYVEGNAWQLTFFVPQDVPELVKMIGKDRFLSRLSEGFRESEGWRYNAPGERYGDFPVVQGNQQSMHFAFLFNWAGEPWQTQKWSRSILERYYGYGAGDAYLGDEDQGQMSAWFI
;
A
#
# COMPACT_ATOMS: atom_id res chain seq x y z
N ALA A 1 2.60 10.80 5.54
CA ALA A 1 2.64 12.21 5.08
C ALA A 1 1.40 12.93 5.62
N ARG A 2 1.46 14.24 5.86
CA ARG A 2 0.31 15.04 6.28
C ARG A 2 0.22 16.29 5.42
N LEU A 3 -0.98 16.76 5.16
CA LEU A 3 -1.23 17.98 4.41
C LEU A 3 -0.79 19.20 5.22
N ARG A 4 -0.02 20.08 4.59
CA ARG A 4 0.47 21.33 5.15
C ARG A 4 0.05 22.49 4.25
N LYS A 5 -0.62 23.48 4.83
CA LYS A 5 -1.09 24.68 4.15
C LYS A 5 0.09 25.62 3.88
N SER A 6 -0.13 26.58 2.99
CA SER A 6 0.89 27.59 2.62
C SER A 6 1.34 28.46 3.80
N ASP A 7 0.48 28.64 4.81
CA ASP A 7 0.80 29.33 6.07
C ASP A 7 1.64 28.47 7.04
N GLY A 8 1.96 27.23 6.65
CA GLY A 8 2.74 26.29 7.42
C GLY A 8 1.94 25.46 8.43
N SER A 9 0.64 25.71 8.60
CA SER A 9 -0.23 24.91 9.47
C SER A 9 -0.56 23.55 8.87
N PHE A 10 -0.77 22.55 9.71
CA PHE A 10 -1.27 21.24 9.28
C PHE A 10 -2.80 21.21 9.30
N GLU A 11 -3.38 20.35 8.46
CA GLU A 11 -4.82 20.09 8.53
C GLU A 11 -5.22 19.62 9.93
N LYS A 12 -6.31 20.19 10.45
CA LYS A 12 -6.90 19.83 11.74
C LYS A 12 -7.67 18.52 11.59
N ASP A 13 -7.86 17.80 12.69
CA ASP A 13 -8.66 16.57 12.75
C ASP A 13 -8.27 15.53 11.67
N PHE A 14 -6.96 15.43 11.43
CA PHE A 14 -6.39 14.61 10.37
C PHE A 14 -6.59 13.12 10.61
N ASP A 15 -7.32 12.48 9.71
CA ASP A 15 -7.46 11.03 9.60
C ASP A 15 -6.63 10.52 8.41
N PRO A 16 -5.65 9.62 8.62
CA PRO A 16 -4.79 9.13 7.56
C PRO A 16 -5.49 8.29 6.48
N PHE A 17 -6.72 7.81 6.73
CA PHE A 17 -7.53 7.06 5.76
C PHE A 17 -8.58 7.92 5.05
N VAL A 18 -8.95 9.10 5.60
CA VAL A 18 -10.06 9.92 5.06
C VAL A 18 -9.61 11.28 4.57
N THR A 19 -8.74 11.97 5.31
CA THR A 19 -8.41 13.37 5.02
C THR A 19 -7.63 13.48 3.70
N GLY A 20 -8.22 14.13 2.70
CA GLY A 20 -7.60 14.42 1.41
C GLY A 20 -7.58 13.26 0.41
N VAL A 21 -8.31 12.16 0.67
CA VAL A 21 -8.50 11.08 -0.32
C VAL A 21 -9.15 11.65 -1.58
N ASN A 22 -8.62 11.29 -2.75
CA ASN A 22 -9.07 11.77 -4.07
C ASN A 22 -9.04 13.30 -4.27
N GLU A 23 -8.37 14.02 -3.37
CA GLU A 23 -8.13 15.47 -3.50
C GLU A 23 -6.63 15.76 -3.50
N HIS A 24 -5.92 15.27 -2.49
CA HIS A 24 -4.48 15.49 -2.27
C HIS A 24 -3.69 14.19 -2.34
N TYR A 25 -4.34 13.07 -2.02
CA TYR A 25 -3.84 11.72 -2.16
C TYR A 25 -4.61 11.07 -3.31
N VAL A 26 -3.94 10.87 -4.44
CA VAL A 26 -4.57 10.33 -5.66
C VAL A 26 -4.88 8.85 -5.45
N GLU A 27 -6.16 8.48 -5.57
CA GLU A 27 -6.65 7.10 -5.52
C GLU A 27 -6.12 6.27 -4.34
N GLY A 28 -5.98 6.94 -3.21
CA GLY A 28 -5.41 6.36 -2.02
C GLY A 28 -5.48 7.33 -0.86
N ASN A 29 -4.76 7.01 0.19
CA ASN A 29 -4.81 7.76 1.42
C ASN A 29 -3.40 8.10 1.94
N ALA A 30 -3.36 8.88 3.01
CA ALA A 30 -2.10 9.30 3.61
C ALA A 30 -1.34 8.13 4.25
N TRP A 31 -2.06 7.11 4.73
CA TRP A 31 -1.44 5.89 5.27
C TRP A 31 -0.60 5.18 4.21
N GLN A 32 -1.18 4.94 3.03
CA GLN A 32 -0.53 4.28 1.90
C GLN A 32 0.64 5.12 1.38
N LEU A 33 0.39 6.38 1.07
CA LEU A 33 1.40 7.27 0.47
C LEU A 33 2.52 7.67 1.43
N THR A 34 2.39 7.38 2.73
CA THR A 34 3.51 7.48 3.67
C THR A 34 4.67 6.56 3.28
N PHE A 35 4.39 5.43 2.63
CA PHE A 35 5.39 4.44 2.26
C PHE A 35 6.03 4.70 0.89
N PHE A 36 5.62 5.74 0.15
CA PHE A 36 6.13 6.03 -1.20
C PHE A 36 7.38 6.93 -1.17
N VAL A 37 8.46 6.40 -0.61
CA VAL A 37 9.80 7.01 -0.64
C VAL A 37 10.80 5.98 -1.19
N PRO A 38 10.59 5.46 -2.42
CA PRO A 38 11.39 4.37 -2.97
C PRO A 38 12.88 4.74 -3.12
N GLN A 39 13.19 6.02 -3.26
CA GLN A 39 14.56 6.53 -3.40
C GLN A 39 15.40 6.39 -2.11
N ASP A 40 14.77 6.28 -0.93
CA ASP A 40 15.48 6.15 0.35
C ASP A 40 14.62 5.46 1.42
N VAL A 41 14.37 4.18 1.21
CA VAL A 41 13.62 3.35 2.17
C VAL A 41 14.33 3.24 3.53
N PRO A 42 15.68 3.07 3.61
CA PRO A 42 16.38 3.06 4.90
C PRO A 42 16.11 4.29 5.76
N GLU A 43 16.19 5.51 5.20
CA GLU A 43 15.91 6.72 5.97
C GLU A 43 14.43 6.83 6.32
N LEU A 44 13.51 6.38 5.45
CA LEU A 44 12.08 6.28 5.80
C LEU A 44 11.83 5.37 7.02
N VAL A 45 12.45 4.18 7.04
CA VAL A 45 12.37 3.24 8.18
C VAL A 45 12.88 3.91 9.46
N LYS A 46 13.99 4.64 9.37
CA LYS A 46 14.55 5.39 10.50
C LYS A 46 13.63 6.52 10.97
N MET A 47 13.06 7.30 10.05
CA MET A 47 12.14 8.40 10.37
C MET A 47 10.85 7.93 11.05
N ILE A 48 10.28 6.80 10.60
CA ILE A 48 9.06 6.22 11.19
C ILE A 48 9.38 5.48 12.50
N GLY A 49 10.59 4.95 12.61
CA GLY A 49 11.00 3.99 13.63
C GLY A 49 10.71 2.56 13.17
N LYS A 50 11.74 1.69 13.18
CA LYS A 50 11.69 0.32 12.64
C LYS A 50 10.50 -0.49 13.15
N ASP A 51 10.27 -0.54 14.45
CA ASP A 51 9.20 -1.35 15.03
C ASP A 51 7.82 -0.86 14.60
N ARG A 52 7.62 0.47 14.56
CA ARG A 52 6.38 1.08 14.08
C ARG A 52 6.17 0.85 12.59
N PHE A 53 7.25 0.95 11.79
CA PHE A 53 7.22 0.68 10.36
C PHE A 53 6.75 -0.76 10.08
N LEU A 54 7.38 -1.72 10.76
CA LEU A 54 7.06 -3.14 10.67
C LEU A 54 5.63 -3.43 11.14
N SER A 55 5.23 -2.93 12.31
CA SER A 55 3.88 -3.15 12.87
C SER A 55 2.80 -2.66 11.92
N ARG A 56 2.95 -1.43 11.40
CA ARG A 56 1.97 -0.84 10.47
C ARG A 56 1.86 -1.66 9.18
N LEU A 57 2.98 -2.00 8.54
CA LEU A 57 2.92 -2.82 7.33
C LEU A 57 2.29 -4.19 7.61
N SER A 58 2.73 -4.89 8.67
CA SER A 58 2.18 -6.21 9.00
C SER A 58 0.69 -6.18 9.35
N GLU A 59 0.23 -5.13 10.04
CA GLU A 59 -1.21 -4.90 10.31
C GLU A 59 -1.98 -4.66 9.02
N GLY A 60 -1.49 -3.75 8.16
CA GLY A 60 -2.15 -3.48 6.89
C GLY A 60 -2.28 -4.71 6.01
N PHE A 61 -1.23 -5.54 5.93
CA PHE A 61 -1.30 -6.80 5.20
C PHE A 61 -2.33 -7.78 5.79
N ARG A 62 -2.43 -7.89 7.12
CA ARG A 62 -3.42 -8.75 7.79
C ARG A 62 -4.85 -8.26 7.53
N GLU A 63 -5.08 -6.95 7.59
CA GLU A 63 -6.40 -6.36 7.32
C GLU A 63 -6.85 -6.57 5.88
N SER A 64 -5.94 -6.41 4.91
CA SER A 64 -6.24 -6.56 3.49
C SER A 64 -6.26 -8.00 2.97
N GLU A 65 -5.66 -8.95 3.68
CA GLU A 65 -5.54 -10.35 3.23
C GLU A 65 -6.90 -11.02 3.01
N GLY A 66 -7.86 -10.78 3.91
CA GLY A 66 -9.23 -11.30 3.81
C GLY A 66 -10.00 -10.75 2.60
N TRP A 67 -9.61 -9.55 2.14
CA TRP A 67 -10.15 -8.90 0.95
C TRP A 67 -9.41 -9.27 -0.33
N ARG A 68 -8.49 -10.26 -0.26
CA ARG A 68 -7.64 -10.66 -1.38
C ARG A 68 -6.82 -9.49 -1.95
N TYR A 69 -6.49 -8.51 -1.11
CA TYR A 69 -5.82 -7.27 -1.51
C TYR A 69 -6.58 -6.47 -2.59
N ASN A 70 -7.89 -6.70 -2.71
CA ASN A 70 -8.77 -5.92 -3.58
C ASN A 70 -9.44 -4.79 -2.79
N ALA A 71 -9.96 -3.78 -3.51
CA ALA A 71 -10.79 -2.72 -2.97
C ALA A 71 -12.14 -2.67 -3.73
N PRO A 72 -13.19 -3.35 -3.21
CA PRO A 72 -14.46 -3.44 -3.92
C PRO A 72 -15.07 -2.06 -4.21
N GLY A 73 -15.43 -1.84 -5.48
CA GLY A 73 -15.99 -0.58 -5.96
C GLY A 73 -14.97 0.56 -6.04
N GLU A 74 -13.69 0.24 -6.30
CA GLU A 74 -12.60 1.21 -6.47
C GLU A 74 -12.36 2.08 -5.22
N ARG A 75 -12.74 1.56 -4.05
CA ARG A 75 -12.57 2.24 -2.75
C ARG A 75 -11.16 2.06 -2.20
N TYR A 76 -10.17 2.43 -3.00
CA TYR A 76 -8.75 2.19 -2.72
C TYR A 76 -8.27 2.81 -1.40
N GLY A 77 -8.87 3.94 -1.01
CA GLY A 77 -8.58 4.64 0.25
C GLY A 77 -9.13 3.95 1.50
N ASP A 78 -10.08 3.01 1.38
CA ASP A 78 -10.71 2.33 2.53
C ASP A 78 -9.84 1.19 3.08
N PHE A 79 -8.83 0.75 2.32
CA PHE A 79 -8.02 -0.42 2.64
C PHE A 79 -6.53 -0.07 2.74
N PRO A 80 -5.77 -0.66 3.68
CA PRO A 80 -4.37 -0.32 3.87
C PRO A 80 -3.48 -0.82 2.72
N VAL A 81 -3.65 -2.06 2.28
CA VAL A 81 -2.89 -2.67 1.17
C VAL A 81 -3.84 -3.08 0.06
N VAL A 82 -3.62 -2.58 -1.15
CA VAL A 82 -4.45 -2.79 -2.33
C VAL A 82 -3.57 -3.12 -3.51
N GLN A 83 -3.51 -4.40 -3.89
CA GLN A 83 -2.71 -4.84 -5.03
C GLN A 83 -3.28 -4.32 -6.36
N GLY A 84 -4.60 -4.13 -6.44
CA GLY A 84 -5.28 -3.62 -7.63
C GLY A 84 -5.10 -2.14 -7.93
N ASN A 85 -4.17 -1.46 -7.25
CA ASN A 85 -3.75 -0.11 -7.58
C ASN A 85 -2.26 0.08 -7.20
N GLN A 86 -1.52 0.90 -7.93
CA GLN A 86 -0.05 0.97 -7.90
C GLN A 86 0.51 1.46 -6.57
N GLN A 87 -0.30 2.21 -5.81
CA GLN A 87 0.09 2.91 -4.58
C GLN A 87 0.74 1.98 -3.52
N SER A 88 0.37 0.70 -3.53
CA SER A 88 0.79 -0.26 -2.50
C SER A 88 1.57 -1.46 -3.03
N MET A 89 1.78 -1.57 -4.35
CA MET A 89 2.45 -2.70 -4.98
C MET A 89 3.87 -2.96 -4.45
N HIS A 90 4.56 -1.92 -3.98
CA HIS A 90 5.92 -2.06 -3.44
C HIS A 90 5.96 -2.49 -1.96
N PHE A 91 4.84 -2.48 -1.24
CA PHE A 91 4.82 -2.62 0.22
C PHE A 91 5.41 -3.94 0.70
N ALA A 92 5.17 -5.04 -0.01
CA ALA A 92 5.70 -6.35 0.38
C ALA A 92 7.23 -6.35 0.39
N PHE A 93 7.87 -5.57 -0.48
CA PHE A 93 9.33 -5.52 -0.59
C PHE A 93 9.99 -4.60 0.44
N LEU A 94 9.21 -3.74 1.11
CA LEU A 94 9.72 -2.83 2.14
C LEU A 94 10.27 -3.54 3.38
N PHE A 95 9.78 -4.75 3.69
CA PHE A 95 10.29 -5.53 4.84
C PHE A 95 11.77 -5.91 4.70
N ASN A 96 12.30 -6.05 3.48
CA ASN A 96 13.72 -6.27 3.25
C ASN A 96 14.57 -5.13 3.84
N TRP A 97 14.13 -3.89 3.64
CA TRP A 97 14.82 -2.69 4.11
C TRP A 97 14.67 -2.47 5.63
N ALA A 98 13.63 -3.06 6.24
CA ALA A 98 13.42 -3.05 7.68
C ALA A 98 14.09 -4.24 8.40
N GLY A 99 14.73 -5.16 7.68
CA GLY A 99 15.45 -6.31 8.24
C GLY A 99 14.56 -7.50 8.60
N GLU A 100 13.38 -7.63 7.98
CA GLU A 100 12.50 -8.79 8.11
C GLU A 100 12.16 -9.43 6.74
N PRO A 101 13.15 -9.94 5.99
CA PRO A 101 12.95 -10.45 4.64
C PRO A 101 11.96 -11.63 4.56
N TRP A 102 11.77 -12.38 5.64
CA TRP A 102 10.75 -13.45 5.71
C TRP A 102 9.33 -12.89 5.58
N GLN A 103 9.08 -11.65 5.99
CA GLN A 103 7.79 -11.00 5.78
C GLN A 103 7.60 -10.60 4.32
N THR A 104 8.65 -10.15 3.61
CA THR A 104 8.57 -9.95 2.15
C THR A 104 8.16 -11.24 1.46
N GLN A 105 8.80 -12.35 1.80
CA GLN A 105 8.49 -13.65 1.23
C GLN A 105 7.05 -14.11 1.55
N LYS A 106 6.59 -13.89 2.79
CA LYS A 106 5.23 -14.24 3.22
C LYS A 106 4.18 -13.44 2.42
N TRP A 107 4.32 -12.12 2.38
CA TRP A 107 3.27 -11.26 1.87
C TRP A 107 3.24 -11.20 0.34
N SER A 108 4.40 -11.25 -0.32
CA SER A 108 4.43 -11.40 -1.80
C SER A 108 3.74 -12.69 -2.24
N ARG A 109 4.00 -13.84 -1.59
CA ARG A 109 3.28 -15.08 -1.88
C ARG A 109 1.78 -14.99 -1.58
N SER A 110 1.39 -14.39 -0.46
CA SER A 110 -0.04 -14.22 -0.15
C SER A 110 -0.75 -13.36 -1.22
N ILE A 111 -0.10 -12.30 -1.73
CA ILE A 111 -0.62 -11.52 -2.86
C ILE A 111 -0.78 -12.41 -4.11
N LEU A 112 0.26 -13.14 -4.50
CA LEU A 112 0.23 -14.03 -5.67
C LEU A 112 -0.90 -15.07 -5.56
N GLU A 113 -1.10 -15.66 -4.39
CA GLU A 113 -2.10 -16.71 -4.15
C GLU A 113 -3.53 -16.18 -4.09
N ARG A 114 -3.72 -14.92 -3.68
CA ARG A 114 -5.06 -14.36 -3.38
C ARG A 114 -5.55 -13.37 -4.40
N TYR A 115 -4.71 -12.46 -4.88
CA TYR A 115 -5.11 -11.41 -5.81
C TYR A 115 -5.14 -11.91 -7.25
N TYR A 116 -4.06 -12.58 -7.69
CA TYR A 116 -3.93 -13.03 -9.08
C TYR A 116 -4.67 -14.34 -9.31
N GLY A 117 -5.38 -14.41 -10.43
CA GLY A 117 -6.06 -15.60 -10.92
C GLY A 117 -5.53 -16.05 -12.28
N TYR A 118 -6.16 -17.08 -12.82
CA TYR A 118 -5.79 -17.67 -14.12
C TYR A 118 -6.99 -17.87 -15.05
N GLY A 119 -8.21 -17.49 -14.64
CA GLY A 119 -9.40 -17.55 -15.46
C GLY A 119 -9.64 -16.28 -16.25
N ALA A 120 -10.39 -16.39 -17.34
CA ALA A 120 -10.67 -15.26 -18.24
C ALA A 120 -11.49 -14.12 -17.59
N GLY A 121 -12.13 -14.37 -16.44
CA GLY A 121 -12.94 -13.38 -15.72
C GLY A 121 -12.41 -13.01 -14.33
N ASP A 122 -11.31 -13.61 -13.89
CA ASP A 122 -10.76 -13.41 -12.54
C ASP A 122 -9.22 -13.37 -12.50
N ALA A 123 -8.58 -13.14 -13.65
CA ALA A 123 -7.13 -13.00 -13.75
C ALA A 123 -6.57 -11.87 -12.86
N TYR A 124 -7.30 -10.75 -12.80
CA TYR A 124 -7.00 -9.59 -11.94
C TYR A 124 -8.30 -9.13 -11.26
N LEU A 125 -8.18 -8.58 -10.05
CA LEU A 125 -9.35 -8.09 -9.29
C LEU A 125 -9.53 -6.56 -9.38
N GLY A 126 -8.64 -5.88 -10.10
CA GLY A 126 -8.68 -4.46 -10.44
C GLY A 126 -8.14 -4.24 -11.85
N ASP A 127 -7.93 -2.97 -12.23
CA ASP A 127 -7.45 -2.63 -13.56
C ASP A 127 -6.06 -3.22 -13.82
N GLU A 128 -5.89 -3.84 -14.99
CA GLU A 128 -4.62 -4.49 -15.36
C GLU A 128 -3.52 -3.45 -15.64
N ASP A 129 -3.92 -2.21 -15.97
CA ASP A 129 -3.09 -1.05 -16.20
C ASP A 129 -1.97 -1.26 -17.23
N GLN A 130 -2.39 -1.70 -18.42
CA GLN A 130 -1.56 -1.77 -19.63
C GLN A 130 -0.25 -2.56 -19.43
N GLY A 131 -0.30 -3.63 -18.64
CA GLY A 131 0.84 -4.48 -18.32
C GLY A 131 1.39 -4.31 -16.91
N GLN A 132 0.96 -3.31 -16.14
CA GLN A 132 1.51 -3.04 -14.81
C GLN A 132 1.22 -4.18 -13.82
N MET A 133 -0.02 -4.68 -13.76
CA MET A 133 -0.37 -5.79 -12.87
C MET A 133 0.37 -7.07 -13.26
N SER A 134 0.46 -7.32 -14.57
CA SER A 134 1.17 -8.47 -15.14
C SER A 134 2.67 -8.41 -14.86
N ALA A 135 3.30 -7.25 -15.01
CA ALA A 135 4.72 -7.06 -14.76
C ALA A 135 5.09 -7.24 -13.28
N TRP A 136 4.18 -6.92 -12.37
CA TRP A 136 4.39 -7.20 -10.95
C TRP A 136 4.34 -8.70 -10.63
N PHE A 137 3.49 -9.46 -11.34
CA PHE A 137 3.36 -10.90 -11.16
C PHE A 137 4.59 -11.68 -11.65
N ILE A 138 5.24 -11.21 -12.72
CA ILE A 138 6.44 -11.80 -13.34
C ILE A 138 7.69 -11.58 -12.48
#